data_AF-J9FT42-F1
#
_entry.id   AF-J9FT42-F1
#
_cell.length_a   1.000
_cell.length_b   1.000
_cell.length_c   1.000
_cell.angle_alpha   90.00
_cell.angle_beta   90.00
_cell.angle_gamma   90.00
#
_symmetry.space_group_name_H-M   'P 1'
#
loop_
_entity.id
_entity.type
_entity.pdbx_description
1 polymer ?
#
loop_
_entity_poly.entity_id
_entity_poly.type
_entity_poly.pdbx_seq_one_letter_code
_entity_poly.pdbx_strand_id
1 'polypeptide(L)'
;VTGRDSVMVLGKVEPKYMLLGGAIGAGITWTVIKSMEQLGPAKAALLIVIAQLIVAYVIEVLGLFGVEKEPLEWRKVGGMVLALIGVAIFQWK
;
A
#
# COMPACT_ATOMS: atom_id res chain seq x y z
N VAL A 1 -15.73 21.20 27.51
CA VAL A 1 -16.38 21.43 26.19
C VAL A 1 -15.34 21.14 25.13
N THR A 2 -15.07 19.87 24.83
CA THR A 2 -13.96 19.50 23.93
C THR A 2 -14.16 18.08 23.41
N GLY A 3 -14.74 17.91 22.22
CA GLY A 3 -14.85 16.59 21.58
C GLY A 3 -16.06 16.41 20.67
N ARG A 4 -17.11 17.23 20.82
CA ARG A 4 -18.28 17.20 19.91
C ARG A 4 -18.06 18.02 18.64
N ASP A 5 -17.24 19.07 18.69
CA ASP A 5 -16.95 19.91 17.52
C ASP A 5 -16.13 19.18 16.45
N SER A 6 -15.20 18.31 16.83
CA SER A 6 -14.31 17.61 15.89
C SER A 6 -15.05 16.62 14.97
N VAL A 7 -16.08 15.94 15.48
CA VAL A 7 -16.92 15.03 14.67
C VAL A 7 -17.86 15.81 13.75
N MET A 8 -18.30 16.99 14.20
CA MET A 8 -19.13 17.90 13.41
C MET A 8 -18.35 18.55 12.26
N VAL A 9 -17.03 18.73 12.41
CA VAL A 9 -16.11 19.19 11.35
C VAL A 9 -15.91 18.11 10.28
N LEU A 10 -15.84 16.82 10.63
CA LEU A 10 -15.82 15.71 9.65
C LEU A 10 -17.10 15.72 8.78
N GLY A 11 -18.25 16.03 9.37
CA GLY A 11 -19.52 16.18 8.64
C GLY A 11 -19.59 17.42 7.72
N LYS A 12 -18.70 18.41 7.90
CA LYS A 12 -18.59 19.62 7.09
C LYS A 12 -17.49 19.56 6.02
N VAL A 13 -16.78 18.44 5.89
CA VAL A 13 -15.81 18.25 4.79
C VAL A 13 -16.58 18.11 3.49
N GLU A 14 -16.85 19.24 2.86
CA GLU A 14 -17.17 19.33 1.44
C GLU A 14 -15.83 19.41 0.69
N PRO A 15 -15.51 18.47 -0.20
CA PRO A 15 -16.27 17.30 -0.65
C PRO A 15 -16.02 16.01 0.15
N LYS A 16 -17.09 15.24 0.39
CA LYS A 16 -17.10 14.00 1.20
C LYS A 16 -16.17 12.89 0.70
N TYR A 17 -15.69 12.94 -0.54
CA TYR A 17 -14.71 11.97 -1.06
C TYR A 17 -13.37 12.04 -0.32
N MET A 18 -13.01 13.17 0.28
CA MET A 18 -11.79 13.29 1.08
C MET A 18 -11.84 12.41 2.33
N LEU A 19 -13.02 12.21 2.91
CA LEU A 19 -13.21 11.31 4.05
C LEU A 19 -12.95 9.85 3.66
N LEU A 20 -13.23 9.47 2.40
CA LEU A 20 -12.91 8.13 1.90
C LEU A 20 -11.39 7.91 1.82
N GLY A 21 -10.62 8.93 1.43
CA GLY A 21 -9.16 8.86 1.47
C GLY A 21 -8.62 8.63 2.88
N GLY A 22 -9.19 9.32 3.88
CA GLY A 22 -8.88 9.11 5.29
C GLY A 22 -9.23 7.71 5.78
N ALA A 23 -10.41 7.19 5.41
CA ALA A 23 -10.83 5.83 5.77
C ALA A 23 -9.96 4.75 5.13
N ILE A 24 -9.61 4.89 3.84
CA ILE A 24 -8.71 3.98 3.14
C ILE A 24 -7.32 4.02 3.77
N GLY A 25 -6.78 5.22 4.04
CA GLY A 25 -5.47 5.38 4.69
C GLY A 25 -5.42 4.72 6.07
N ALA A 26 -6.44 4.93 6.90
CA ALA A 26 -6.56 4.28 8.20
C ALA A 26 -6.63 2.74 8.08
N GLY A 27 -7.39 2.23 7.09
CA GLY A 27 -7.46 0.80 6.78
C GLY A 27 -6.11 0.20 6.39
N ILE A 28 -5.33 0.91 5.56
CA ILE A 28 -3.97 0.50 5.17
C ILE A 28 -3.07 0.46 6.39
N THR A 29 -3.02 1.54 7.19
CA THR A 29 -2.17 1.61 8.38
C THR A 29 -2.51 0.51 9.39
N TRP A 30 -3.80 0.27 9.63
CA TRP A 30 -4.23 -0.82 10.52
C TRP A 30 -3.78 -2.19 10.01
N THR A 31 -3.91 -2.44 8.70
CA THR A 31 -3.46 -3.70 8.08
C THR A 31 -1.95 -3.88 8.26
N VAL A 32 -1.16 -2.81 8.09
CA VAL A 32 0.29 -2.84 8.31
C VAL A 32 0.63 -3.22 9.75
N ILE A 33 0.02 -2.55 10.74
CA ILE A 33 0.25 -2.82 12.16
C ILE A 33 -0.12 -4.28 12.49
N LYS A 34 -1.27 -4.73 12.01
CA LYS A 34 -1.75 -6.11 12.22
C LYS A 34 -0.84 -7.16 11.58
N SER A 35 -0.25 -6.86 10.42
CA SER A 35 0.75 -7.73 9.79
C SER A 35 2.06 -7.77 10.59
N MET A 36 2.48 -6.65 11.17
CA MET A 36 3.68 -6.58 12.03
C MET A 36 3.51 -7.39 13.31
N GLU A 37 2.31 -7.39 13.92
CA GLU A 37 2.02 -8.21 15.11
C GLU A 37 2.06 -9.72 14.83
N GLN A 38 1.62 -10.16 13.64
CA GLN A 38 1.54 -11.58 13.31
C GLN A 38 2.84 -12.19 12.77
N LEU A 39 3.57 -11.46 11.93
CA LEU A 39 4.78 -11.96 11.26
C LEU A 39 6.09 -11.39 11.81
N GLY A 40 6.01 -10.42 12.72
CA GLY A 40 7.14 -9.62 13.19
C GLY A 40 7.44 -8.43 12.26
N PRO A 41 7.99 -7.33 12.81
CA PRO A 41 8.10 -6.05 12.12
C PRO A 41 8.94 -6.11 10.83
N ALA A 42 10.04 -6.89 10.83
CA ALA A 42 10.92 -7.01 9.67
C ALA A 42 10.25 -7.76 8.50
N LYS A 43 9.58 -8.88 8.77
CA LYS A 43 8.91 -9.70 7.75
C LYS A 43 7.70 -8.98 7.15
N ALA A 44 6.92 -8.29 8.00
CA ALA A 44 5.79 -7.50 7.54
C ALA A 44 6.21 -6.35 6.64
N ALA A 45 7.24 -5.57 7.01
CA ALA A 45 7.75 -4.48 6.18
C ALA A 45 8.20 -4.96 4.80
N LEU A 46 8.94 -6.08 4.73
CA LEU A 46 9.39 -6.67 3.47
C LEU A 46 8.23 -7.16 2.60
N LEU A 47 7.23 -7.82 3.18
CA LEU A 47 6.03 -8.23 2.44
C LEU A 47 5.25 -7.03 1.89
N ILE A 48 5.10 -5.97 2.68
CA ILE A 48 4.44 -4.73 2.25
C ILE A 48 5.20 -4.11 1.08
N VAL A 49 6.53 -4.04 1.17
CA VAL A 49 7.37 -3.45 0.11
C VAL A 49 7.24 -4.24 -1.20
N ILE A 50 7.17 -5.56 -1.16
CA ILE A 50 6.88 -6.34 -2.38
C ILE A 50 5.47 -6.06 -2.89
N ALA A 51 4.47 -6.12 -2.01
CA ALA A 51 3.08 -5.98 -2.41
C ALA A 51 2.87 -4.66 -3.15
N GLN A 52 3.43 -3.55 -2.65
CA GLN A 52 3.38 -2.28 -3.35
C GLN A 52 4.16 -2.27 -4.67
N LEU A 53 5.30 -2.98 -4.78
CA LEU A 53 6.06 -3.06 -6.04
C LEU A 53 5.28 -3.82 -7.12
N ILE A 54 4.64 -4.93 -6.77
CA ILE A 54 3.78 -5.68 -7.70
C ILE A 54 2.60 -4.81 -8.14
N VAL A 55 1.91 -4.18 -7.17
CA VAL A 55 0.76 -3.32 -7.47
C VAL A 55 1.19 -2.13 -8.32
N ALA A 56 2.32 -1.49 -8.02
CA ALA A 56 2.88 -0.40 -8.82
C ALA A 56 3.17 -0.85 -10.26
N TYR A 57 3.80 -2.02 -10.44
CA TYR A 57 4.07 -2.56 -11.76
C TYR A 57 2.78 -2.85 -12.55
N VAL A 58 1.75 -3.41 -11.89
CA VAL A 58 0.44 -3.61 -12.50
C VAL A 58 -0.20 -2.27 -12.90
N ILE A 59 -0.06 -1.23 -12.07
CA ILE A 59 -0.53 0.13 -12.37
C ILE A 59 0.20 0.70 -13.60
N GLU A 60 1.53 0.61 -13.65
CA GLU A 60 2.37 1.06 -14.78
C GLU A 60 1.96 0.37 -16.09
N VAL A 61 1.77 -0.95 -16.06
CA VAL A 61 1.40 -1.74 -17.25
C VAL A 61 -0.02 -1.44 -17.72
N LEU A 62 -0.93 -1.14 -16.79
CA LEU A 62 -2.31 -0.79 -17.12
C LEU A 62 -2.49 0.71 -17.43
N GLY A 63 -1.52 1.56 -17.09
CA GLY A 63 -1.63 3.02 -17.16
C GLY A 63 -2.71 3.57 -16.21
N LEU A 64 -2.97 2.87 -15.10
CA LEU A 64 -3.98 3.30 -14.12
C LEU A 64 -3.50 4.58 -13.42
N PHE A 65 -4.45 5.42 -12.99
CA PHE A 65 -4.18 6.70 -12.30
C PHE A 65 -3.45 7.76 -13.16
N GLY A 66 -3.46 7.63 -14.49
CA GLY A 66 -2.83 8.62 -15.39
C GLY A 66 -1.31 8.51 -15.47
N VAL A 67 -0.75 7.40 -14.97
CA VAL A 67 0.67 7.06 -15.13
C VAL A 67 0.91 6.66 -16.58
N GLU A 68 2.05 7.07 -17.16
CA GLU A 68 2.43 6.66 -18.51
C GLU A 68 2.47 5.14 -18.61
N LYS A 69 1.72 4.61 -19.59
CA LYS A 69 1.62 3.17 -19.81
C LYS A 69 2.95 2.67 -20.32
N GLU A 70 3.71 2.03 -19.45
CA GLU A 70 5.02 1.50 -19.81
C GLU A 70 4.84 0.07 -20.36
N PRO A 71 5.44 -0.24 -21.52
CA PRO A 71 5.41 -1.61 -22.01
C PRO A 71 6.06 -2.56 -21.02
N LEU A 72 5.55 -3.79 -20.94
CA LEU A 72 6.11 -4.88 -20.12
C LEU A 72 7.59 -5.12 -20.49
N GLU A 73 8.50 -4.48 -19.77
CA GLU A 73 9.94 -4.67 -19.96
C GLU A 73 10.38 -5.93 -19.22
N TRP A 74 10.94 -6.90 -19.94
CA TRP A 74 11.48 -8.15 -19.36
C TRP A 74 12.51 -7.91 -18.25
N ARG A 75 13.23 -6.78 -18.30
CA ARG A 75 14.14 -6.34 -17.25
C ARG A 75 13.41 -6.02 -15.94
N LYS A 76 12.28 -5.31 -15.99
CA LYS A 76 11.44 -5.01 -14.83
C LYS A 76 10.82 -6.29 -14.25
N VAL A 77 10.35 -7.19 -15.12
CA VAL A 77 9.86 -8.51 -14.70
C VAL A 77 10.96 -9.32 -13.99
N GLY A 78 12.16 -9.38 -14.57
CA GLY A 78 13.31 -10.07 -13.97
C GLY A 78 13.71 -9.47 -12.61
N GLY A 79 13.72 -8.14 -12.49
CA GLY A 79 13.96 -7.45 -11.22
C GLY A 79 12.89 -7.78 -10.16
N MET A 80 11.63 -7.84 -10.56
CA MET A 80 10.52 -8.19 -9.67
C MET A 80 10.59 -9.65 -9.21
N VAL A 81 10.97 -10.58 -10.10
CA VAL A 81 11.22 -11.99 -9.74
C VAL A 81 12.39 -12.12 -8.77
N LEU A 82 13.49 -11.39 -8.99
CA LEU A 82 14.62 -11.37 -8.05
C LEU A 82 14.22 -10.82 -6.68
N ALA A 83 13.43 -9.74 -6.63
CA ALA A 83 12.91 -9.20 -5.39
C ALA A 83 12.03 -10.22 -4.64
N LEU A 84 11.16 -10.93 -5.35
CA LEU A 84 10.33 -12.00 -4.79
C LEU A 84 11.17 -13.14 -4.19
N ILE A 85 12.20 -13.59 -4.90
CA ILE A 85 13.13 -14.61 -4.41
C ILE A 85 13.87 -14.13 -3.17
N GLY A 86 14.36 -12.89 -3.17
CA GLY A 86 15.05 -12.29 -2.03
C GLY A 86 14.21 -12.30 -0.76
N VAL A 87 12.90 -12.01 -0.87
CA VAL A 87 12.01 -12.06 0.29
C VAL A 87 11.59 -13.46 0.67
N ALA A 88 11.39 -14.37 -0.29
CA ALA A 88 11.14 -15.77 0.03
C ALA A 88 12.27 -16.36 0.89
N ILE A 89 13.52 -16.03 0.57
CA ILE A 89 14.70 -16.42 1.37
C ILE A 89 14.68 -15.73 2.75
N PHE A 90 14.38 -14.44 2.80
CA PHE A 90 14.32 -13.70 4.07
C PHE A 90 13.21 -14.22 5.01
N GLN A 91 12.05 -14.59 4.46
CA GLN A 91 10.93 -15.18 5.19
C GLN A 91 11.27 -16.55 5.79
N TRP A 92 12.10 -17.34 5.09
CA TRP A 92 12.51 -18.68 5.51
C TRP A 92 13.44 -18.68 6.74
N LYS A 93 14.09 -17.55 7.05
CA LYS A 93 14.89 -17.36 8.26
C LYS A 93 14.10 -16.69 9.38
#